data_AF-A0A9W8A557-F1
#
_entry.id   AF-A0A9W8A557-F1
#
_cell.length_a   1.000
_cell.length_b   1.000
_cell.length_c   1.000
_cell.angle_alpha   90.00
_cell.angle_beta   90.00
_cell.angle_gamma   90.00
#
_symmetry.space_group_name_H-M   'P 1'
#
loop_
_entity.id
_entity.type
_entity.pdbx_description
1 polymer ?
#
loop_
_entity_poly.entity_id
_entity_poly.type
_entity_poly.pdbx_seq_one_letter_code
_entity_poly.pdbx_strand_id
1 'polypeptide(L)'
;MVSIKALSSATLGNVSFLFLMSLATSSLLARTTLASPALSNSVLNMSSKPATSPKRNQFNVLVTDYDLTLSVEDTTYIIGHVVEQARGTDPIVINPGDKDGNGRVLANLEYFTKEYYKDYEQFQKKYEQMFEDRVKQGQQWTKDWLYEYCEGSLSVEEASIKRLEKYDYLAGATHKQLYRGGAKNATLQKNSVYALSKIWDINHQHHHHHHDKNHPKDHCKSPGNSKGVVDPIAVLSVNWSKDMLQGSLDATFNKLRSTFESTSSGFHIKHIEQVEKSLKTLPYSNPDLSFDPATGKSTGKISRELFTGVDKLNEFRRIRGQYQKKLGITNADKDNNSPDLKFAFAGDSTTDLLCILEPQVIGILVGNSTSVRAWLDRLQVPLVPFADLESNKLCKNKCVYQLDDWANVPKFFSPKH
;
A
#
# COMPACT_ATOMS: atom_id res chain seq x y z
N MET A 1 9.39 -6.09 -52.44
CA MET A 1 8.15 -6.91 -52.37
C MET A 1 8.52 -8.30 -51.88
N VAL A 2 8.38 -8.54 -50.57
CA VAL A 2 8.46 -9.87 -49.96
C VAL A 2 7.29 -9.97 -49.00
N SER A 3 6.49 -11.00 -49.19
CA SER A 3 5.26 -11.30 -48.47
C SER A 3 5.59 -11.92 -47.12
N ILE A 4 5.08 -11.34 -46.03
CA ILE A 4 5.08 -11.98 -44.70
C ILE A 4 3.63 -12.39 -44.43
N LYS A 5 3.35 -13.68 -44.66
CA LYS A 5 2.16 -14.36 -44.15
C LYS A 5 2.48 -14.97 -42.79
N ALA A 6 1.55 -14.76 -41.86
CA ALA A 6 1.17 -15.61 -40.75
C ALA A 6 2.26 -16.05 -39.75
N LEU A 7 2.37 -15.31 -38.65
CA LEU A 7 2.80 -15.86 -37.36
C LEU A 7 1.58 -15.93 -36.42
N SER A 8 1.36 -17.13 -35.91
CA SER A 8 0.23 -17.59 -35.11
C SER A 8 0.19 -16.96 -33.71
N SER A 9 -1.03 -16.76 -33.23
CA SER A 9 -1.47 -16.09 -32.01
C SER A 9 -1.23 -16.86 -30.68
N ALA A 10 -0.05 -17.45 -30.46
CA ALA A 10 0.16 -18.32 -29.29
C ALA A 10 1.43 -18.06 -28.44
N THR A 11 2.16 -16.95 -28.66
CA THR A 11 3.45 -16.72 -27.97
C THR A 11 3.66 -15.27 -27.48
N LEU A 12 2.58 -14.57 -27.13
CA LEU A 12 2.62 -13.23 -26.52
C LEU A 12 2.05 -13.15 -25.09
N GLY A 13 1.94 -14.28 -24.40
CA GLY A 13 1.68 -14.31 -22.96
C GLY A 13 3.00 -14.31 -22.20
N ASN A 14 3.24 -13.28 -21.37
CA ASN A 14 4.41 -13.07 -20.50
C ASN A 14 5.55 -12.19 -21.04
N VAL A 15 5.21 -11.03 -21.60
CA VAL A 15 6.09 -9.85 -21.50
C VAL A 15 5.44 -8.92 -20.50
N SER A 16 6.07 -8.75 -19.33
CA SER A 16 5.67 -7.74 -18.35
C SER A 16 5.58 -6.38 -19.03
N PHE A 17 4.37 -5.84 -19.07
CA PHE A 17 3.97 -4.58 -19.72
C PHE A 17 4.66 -3.33 -19.12
N LEU A 18 5.59 -3.51 -18.18
CA LEU A 18 6.41 -2.49 -17.52
C LEU A 18 7.79 -2.25 -18.16
N PHE A 19 8.16 -2.96 -19.23
CA PHE A 19 9.52 -2.87 -19.79
C PHE A 19 9.71 -1.85 -20.93
N LEU A 20 8.65 -1.18 -21.41
CA LEU A 20 8.74 -0.32 -22.62
C LEU A 20 8.86 1.18 -22.38
N MET A 21 8.86 1.67 -21.13
CA MET A 21 8.98 3.11 -20.82
C MET A 21 10.29 3.51 -20.12
N SER A 22 11.31 2.63 -20.08
CA SER A 22 12.62 2.94 -19.48
C SER A 22 13.68 3.45 -20.47
N LEU A 23 13.37 3.63 -21.77
CA LEU A 23 14.37 3.98 -22.80
C LEU A 23 14.17 5.33 -23.50
N ALA A 24 13.21 6.16 -23.08
CA ALA A 24 12.89 7.41 -23.78
C ALA A 24 13.34 8.72 -23.08
N THR A 25 14.07 8.66 -21.96
CA THR A 25 14.54 9.87 -21.25
C THR A 25 16.06 9.94 -21.02
N SER A 26 16.84 9.05 -21.66
CA SER A 26 18.31 9.09 -21.59
C SER A 26 18.93 9.68 -22.87
N SER A 27 18.61 10.94 -23.20
CA SER A 27 19.41 11.72 -24.16
C SER A 27 19.11 13.24 -24.04
N LEU A 28 19.87 13.92 -23.17
CA LEU A 28 20.10 15.37 -22.96
C LEU A 28 20.08 15.58 -21.43
N LEU A 29 21.13 15.98 -20.72
CA LEU A 29 22.22 16.88 -21.07
C LEU A 29 23.47 16.54 -20.25
N ALA A 30 24.60 16.75 -20.91
CA ALA A 30 25.93 16.61 -20.38
C ALA A 30 26.25 17.65 -19.29
N ARG A 31 27.10 17.21 -18.37
CA ARG A 31 28.05 17.96 -17.54
C ARG A 31 28.14 19.48 -17.79
N THR A 32 27.84 20.25 -16.75
CA THR A 32 28.59 21.46 -16.40
C THR A 32 28.85 21.46 -14.89
N THR A 33 30.11 21.18 -14.55
CA THR A 33 30.70 21.48 -13.24
C THR A 33 30.79 22.99 -13.08
N LEU A 34 29.98 23.57 -12.19
CA LEU A 34 30.25 24.88 -11.62
C LEU A 34 30.10 24.79 -10.10
N ALA A 35 31.22 25.01 -9.42
CA ALA A 35 31.28 25.22 -7.99
C ALA A 35 30.44 26.44 -7.60
N SER A 36 29.70 26.32 -6.50
CA SER A 36 29.04 27.44 -5.81
C SER A 36 28.82 27.08 -4.34
N PRO A 37 28.65 28.07 -3.46
CA PRO A 37 29.48 28.22 -2.28
C PRO A 37 28.84 27.67 -1.01
N ALA A 38 29.67 27.50 0.01
CA ALA A 38 29.28 27.17 1.36
C ALA A 38 28.17 28.09 1.89
N LEU A 39 27.01 27.51 2.22
CA LEU A 39 25.97 28.16 3.00
C LEU A 39 25.45 27.20 4.08
N SER A 40 25.92 27.47 5.29
CA SER A 40 25.21 27.38 6.58
C SER A 40 24.16 26.26 6.76
N ASN A 41 24.61 25.12 7.27
CA ASN A 41 23.77 24.10 7.89
C ASN A 41 23.12 24.63 9.18
N SER A 42 21.79 24.73 9.23
CA SER A 42 21.05 24.77 10.49
C SER A 42 20.94 23.34 11.05
N VAL A 43 21.99 22.93 11.76
CA VAL A 43 22.05 21.67 12.50
C VAL A 43 21.10 21.74 13.70
N LEU A 44 19.97 21.04 13.63
CA LEU A 44 19.14 20.73 14.80
C LEU A 44 19.92 19.76 15.71
N ASN A 45 20.59 20.33 16.70
CA ASN A 45 21.42 19.61 17.65
C ASN A 45 20.55 19.10 18.81
N MET A 46 19.90 17.95 18.63
CA MET A 46 19.25 17.24 19.73
C MET A 46 20.26 16.34 20.45
N SER A 47 20.80 16.85 21.55
CA SER A 47 21.61 16.09 22.52
C SER A 47 20.67 15.38 23.50
N SER A 48 20.48 14.07 23.34
CA SER A 48 19.86 13.22 24.34
C SER A 48 20.91 12.27 24.93
N LYS A 49 20.88 12.12 26.25
CA LYS A 49 21.78 11.23 27.00
C LYS A 49 21.65 9.79 26.49
N PRO A 50 22.75 9.02 26.43
CA PRO A 50 22.72 7.65 25.98
C PRO A 50 21.90 6.78 26.94
N ALA A 51 20.75 6.29 26.48
CA ALA A 51 19.97 5.29 27.18
C ALA A 51 20.78 3.99 27.28
N THR A 52 20.94 3.48 28.50
CA THR A 52 21.58 2.21 28.79
C THR A 52 20.62 1.07 28.39
N SER A 53 21.11 0.21 27.49
CA SER A 53 20.39 -0.81 26.70
C SER A 53 19.67 -0.28 25.45
N PRO A 54 20.06 -0.74 24.23
CA PRO A 54 19.34 -0.41 23.01
C PRO A 54 17.97 -1.09 23.07
N LYS A 55 16.92 -0.32 23.37
CA LYS A 55 15.54 -0.76 23.15
C LYS A 55 15.44 -1.14 21.66
N ARG A 56 15.20 -2.43 21.37
CA ARG A 56 15.05 -2.93 20.00
C ARG A 56 14.11 -2.02 19.21
N ASN A 57 14.50 -1.62 18.00
CA ASN A 57 13.70 -0.80 17.10
C ASN A 57 12.49 -1.60 16.60
N GLN A 58 11.44 -1.66 17.40
CA GLN A 58 10.23 -2.40 17.08
C GLN A 58 9.06 -1.43 16.95
N PHE A 59 8.21 -1.67 15.97
CA PHE A 59 6.93 -0.97 15.82
C PHE A 59 5.81 -1.84 16.37
N ASN A 60 4.83 -1.21 17.02
CA ASN A 60 3.70 -1.88 17.64
C ASN A 60 2.58 -2.19 16.64
N VAL A 61 2.45 -1.37 15.60
CA VAL A 61 1.38 -1.47 14.60
C VAL A 61 1.96 -1.33 13.22
N LEU A 62 1.71 -2.31 12.35
CA LEU A 62 1.95 -2.20 10.92
C LEU A 62 0.65 -1.84 10.22
N VAL A 63 0.65 -0.75 9.47
CA VAL A 63 -0.36 -0.50 8.45
C VAL A 63 0.26 -0.79 7.10
N THR A 64 -0.45 -1.50 6.22
CA THR A 64 0.09 -1.84 4.90
C THR A 64 -0.93 -1.56 3.82
N ASP A 65 -0.47 -1.09 2.67
CA ASP A 65 -1.26 -1.19 1.46
C ASP A 65 -1.44 -2.67 1.05
N TYR A 66 -2.38 -2.93 0.14
CA TYR A 66 -2.66 -4.25 -0.38
C TYR A 66 -2.14 -4.47 -1.80
N ASP A 67 -2.37 -3.54 -2.72
CA ASP A 67 -2.14 -3.73 -4.16
C ASP A 67 -0.67 -3.61 -4.48
N LEU A 68 -0.05 -4.63 -5.06
CA LEU A 68 1.40 -4.70 -5.32
C LEU A 68 2.30 -4.54 -4.08
N THR A 69 1.73 -4.25 -2.91
CA THR A 69 2.37 -4.29 -1.60
C THR A 69 2.19 -5.67 -0.97
N LEU A 70 0.97 -6.20 -0.82
CA LEU A 70 0.72 -7.57 -0.32
C LEU A 70 0.40 -8.56 -1.43
N SER A 71 -0.21 -8.09 -2.51
CA SER A 71 -0.57 -8.88 -3.70
C SER A 71 0.54 -8.82 -4.76
N VAL A 72 0.54 -9.81 -5.65
CA VAL A 72 1.45 -9.88 -6.80
C VAL A 72 0.91 -9.06 -7.98
N GLU A 73 -0.41 -8.97 -8.09
CA GLU A 73 -1.12 -8.37 -9.21
C GLU A 73 -1.96 -7.20 -8.72
N ASP A 74 -2.13 -6.19 -9.59
CA ASP A 74 -3.08 -5.11 -9.36
C ASP A 74 -4.50 -5.69 -9.36
N THR A 75 -5.18 -5.57 -8.23
CA THR A 75 -6.50 -6.17 -8.08
C THR A 75 -7.60 -5.44 -8.85
N THR A 76 -7.39 -4.18 -9.24
CA THR A 76 -8.30 -3.45 -10.12
C THR A 76 -8.44 -4.16 -11.46
N TYR A 77 -7.32 -4.65 -11.98
CA TYR A 77 -7.29 -5.46 -13.19
C TYR A 77 -8.10 -6.76 -13.02
N ILE A 78 -7.95 -7.43 -11.87
CA ILE A 78 -8.66 -8.66 -11.54
C ILE A 78 -10.17 -8.42 -11.46
N ILE A 79 -10.60 -7.33 -10.80
CA ILE A 79 -12.01 -6.95 -10.71
C ILE A 79 -12.59 -6.72 -12.10
N GLY A 80 -11.90 -5.96 -12.95
CA GLY A 80 -12.30 -5.74 -14.34
C GLY A 80 -12.52 -7.05 -15.09
N HIS A 81 -11.58 -7.99 -14.97
CA HIS A 81 -11.69 -9.29 -15.63
C HIS A 81 -12.84 -10.15 -15.08
N VAL A 82 -13.07 -10.15 -13.76
CA VAL A 82 -14.17 -10.89 -13.14
C VAL A 82 -15.53 -10.34 -13.60
N VAL A 83 -15.64 -9.02 -13.73
CA VAL A 83 -16.88 -8.39 -14.24
C VAL A 83 -17.10 -8.73 -15.71
N GLU A 84 -16.08 -8.67 -16.56
CA GLU A 84 -16.18 -9.09 -17.96
C GLU A 84 -16.66 -10.54 -18.08
N GLN A 85 -16.09 -11.45 -17.28
CA GLN A 85 -16.56 -12.85 -17.22
C GLN A 85 -18.00 -12.99 -16.73
N ALA A 86 -18.41 -12.18 -15.75
CA ALA A 86 -19.76 -12.22 -15.18
C ALA A 86 -20.83 -11.72 -16.15
N ARG A 87 -20.48 -10.75 -17.01
CA ARG A 87 -21.36 -10.21 -18.05
C ARG A 87 -21.47 -11.12 -19.27
N GLY A 88 -20.48 -11.96 -19.52
CA GLY A 88 -20.48 -12.88 -20.66
C GLY A 88 -20.09 -12.18 -21.97
N THR A 89 -20.69 -12.60 -23.09
CA THR A 89 -20.31 -12.12 -24.44
C THR A 89 -20.87 -10.76 -24.81
N ASP A 90 -21.69 -10.13 -23.97
CA ASP A 90 -22.36 -8.87 -24.29
C ASP A 90 -21.35 -7.71 -24.25
N PRO A 91 -20.87 -7.24 -25.41
CA PRO A 91 -19.87 -6.20 -25.43
C PRO A 91 -20.54 -4.86 -25.08
N ILE A 92 -19.88 -4.03 -24.26
CA ILE A 92 -20.29 -2.63 -24.18
C ILE A 92 -19.81 -1.97 -25.47
N VAL A 93 -20.75 -1.50 -26.27
CA VAL A 93 -20.45 -0.73 -27.47
C VAL A 93 -20.50 0.75 -27.10
N ILE A 94 -19.35 1.41 -27.19
CA ILE A 94 -19.26 2.86 -27.11
C ILE A 94 -19.57 3.39 -28.50
N ASN A 95 -20.55 4.29 -28.57
CA ASN A 95 -20.70 5.18 -29.73
C ASN A 95 -19.85 6.41 -29.45
N PRO A 96 -18.63 6.53 -30.02
CA PRO A 96 -17.91 7.79 -29.96
C PRO A 96 -18.77 8.82 -30.70
N GLY A 97 -19.47 9.68 -29.95
CA GLY A 97 -20.10 10.85 -30.54
C GLY A 97 -19.00 11.71 -31.15
N ASP A 98 -19.08 11.93 -32.47
CA ASP A 98 -18.27 12.85 -33.28
C ASP A 98 -16.74 12.66 -33.15
N LYS A 99 -16.02 12.10 -34.13
CA LYS A 99 -15.81 12.72 -35.46
C LYS A 99 -15.40 11.76 -36.58
N ASP A 100 -15.15 10.48 -36.30
CA ASP A 100 -14.59 9.57 -37.31
C ASP A 100 -15.56 8.39 -37.52
N GLY A 101 -16.51 8.61 -38.43
CA GLY A 101 -17.62 7.69 -38.70
C GLY A 101 -17.18 6.24 -38.90
N ASN A 102 -17.94 5.34 -38.25
CA ASN A 102 -18.00 3.88 -38.40
C ASN A 102 -17.18 2.99 -37.44
N GLY A 103 -16.40 3.55 -36.51
CA GLY A 103 -15.71 2.73 -35.49
C GLY A 103 -16.56 2.45 -34.24
N ARG A 104 -17.21 1.29 -34.14
CA ARG A 104 -17.72 0.80 -32.84
C ARG A 104 -16.51 0.46 -31.96
N VAL A 105 -16.32 1.16 -30.85
CA VAL A 105 -15.27 0.84 -29.87
C VAL A 105 -15.88 -0.02 -28.78
N LEU A 106 -15.24 -1.14 -28.47
CA LEU A 106 -15.63 -1.98 -27.33
C LEU A 106 -15.10 -1.36 -26.04
N ALA A 107 -15.97 -1.05 -25.08
CA ALA A 107 -15.55 -0.68 -23.72
C ALA A 107 -15.14 -1.94 -22.95
N ASN A 108 -13.96 -2.45 -23.28
CA ASN A 108 -13.28 -3.48 -22.49
C ASN A 108 -12.31 -2.82 -21.51
N LEU A 109 -11.69 -3.62 -20.63
CA LEU A 109 -10.71 -3.13 -19.66
C LEU A 109 -9.60 -2.30 -20.32
N GLU A 110 -9.12 -2.75 -21.48
CA GLU A 110 -8.06 -2.08 -22.25
C GLU A 110 -8.43 -0.64 -22.63
N TYR A 111 -9.68 -0.37 -23.03
CA TYR A 111 -10.15 0.98 -23.31
C TYR A 111 -10.04 1.89 -22.08
N PHE A 112 -10.55 1.45 -20.93
CA PHE A 112 -10.51 2.25 -19.70
C PHE A 112 -9.08 2.49 -19.21
N THR A 113 -8.23 1.46 -19.30
CA THR A 113 -6.81 1.58 -18.95
C THR A 113 -6.09 2.59 -19.85
N LYS A 114 -6.30 2.56 -21.17
CA LYS A 114 -5.70 3.54 -22.10
C LYS A 114 -6.13 4.96 -21.79
N GLU A 115 -7.42 5.17 -21.56
CA GLU A 115 -7.93 6.49 -21.25
C GLU A 115 -7.45 7.00 -19.88
N TYR A 116 -7.35 6.14 -18.86
CA TYR A 116 -6.73 6.48 -17.58
C TYR A 116 -5.27 6.95 -17.76
N TYR A 117 -4.46 6.19 -18.51
CA TYR A 117 -3.07 6.58 -18.75
C TYR A 117 -2.95 7.90 -19.49
N LYS A 118 -3.83 8.16 -20.46
CA LYS A 118 -3.86 9.44 -21.16
C LYS A 118 -4.18 10.62 -20.22
N ASP A 119 -5.14 10.44 -19.30
CA ASP A 119 -5.47 11.45 -18.30
C ASP A 119 -4.28 11.65 -17.33
N TYR A 120 -3.66 10.55 -16.91
CA TYR A 120 -2.52 10.55 -15.99
C TYR A 120 -1.26 11.16 -16.59
N GLU A 121 -0.92 10.88 -17.84
CA GLU A 121 0.22 11.48 -18.55
C GLU A 121 0.07 13.01 -18.67
N GLN A 122 -1.14 13.50 -18.97
CA GLN A 122 -1.43 14.93 -19.01
C GLN A 122 -1.26 15.56 -17.62
N PHE A 123 -1.76 14.89 -16.59
CA PHE A 123 -1.57 15.30 -15.20
C PHE A 123 -0.08 15.33 -14.82
N GLN A 124 0.69 14.29 -15.13
CA GLN A 124 2.12 14.23 -14.85
C GLN A 124 2.86 15.36 -15.53
N LYS A 125 2.68 15.55 -16.84
CA LYS A 125 3.31 16.63 -17.61
C LYS A 125 3.02 18.01 -17.02
N LYS A 126 1.76 18.26 -16.62
CA LYS A 126 1.36 19.52 -15.97
C LYS A 126 2.13 19.76 -14.67
N TYR A 127 2.17 18.76 -13.79
CA TYR A 127 2.81 18.90 -12.48
C TYR A 127 4.33 18.91 -12.56
N GLU A 128 4.94 18.13 -13.45
CA GLU A 128 6.38 18.18 -13.71
C GLU A 128 6.81 19.56 -14.17
N GLN A 129 6.13 20.13 -15.17
CA GLN A 129 6.39 21.50 -15.64
C GLN A 129 6.24 22.52 -14.50
N MET A 130 5.17 22.41 -13.71
CA MET A 130 4.93 23.31 -12.58
C MET A 130 6.06 23.24 -11.54
N PHE A 131 6.53 22.05 -11.19
CA PHE A 131 7.61 21.88 -10.22
C PHE A 131 8.96 22.32 -10.79
N GLU A 132 9.24 22.05 -12.06
CA GLU A 132 10.44 22.57 -12.74
C GLU A 132 10.49 24.10 -12.70
N ASP A 133 9.37 24.77 -12.94
CA ASP A 133 9.32 26.23 -12.92
C ASP A 133 9.52 26.79 -11.52
N ARG A 134 8.99 26.13 -10.47
CA ARG A 134 9.29 26.50 -9.08
C ARG A 134 10.77 26.32 -8.74
N VAL A 135 11.39 25.24 -9.21
CA VAL A 135 12.85 25.00 -9.03
C VAL A 135 13.67 26.07 -9.76
N LYS A 136 13.31 26.45 -10.99
CA LYS A 136 13.95 27.55 -11.73
C LYS A 136 13.84 28.90 -11.01
N GLN A 137 12.79 29.09 -10.22
CA GLN A 137 12.60 30.27 -9.34
C GLN A 137 13.38 30.17 -8.01
N GLY A 138 14.20 29.14 -7.82
CA GLY A 138 15.01 28.93 -6.61
C GLY A 138 14.26 28.31 -5.44
N GLN A 139 13.04 27.80 -5.65
CA GLN A 139 12.33 27.05 -4.62
C GLN A 139 12.90 25.63 -4.48
N GLN A 140 12.82 25.07 -3.27
CA GLN A 140 13.25 23.71 -2.98
C GLN A 140 12.06 22.76 -2.95
N TRP A 141 12.30 21.49 -3.26
CA TRP A 141 11.29 20.43 -3.10
C TRP A 141 10.85 20.32 -1.65
N THR A 142 9.54 20.31 -1.43
CA THR A 142 8.95 20.18 -0.09
C THR A 142 7.92 19.06 -0.04
N LYS A 143 7.58 18.60 1.17
CA LYS A 143 6.48 17.65 1.37
C LYS A 143 5.13 18.21 0.93
N ASP A 144 4.96 19.54 0.96
CA ASP A 144 3.72 20.18 0.50
C ASP A 144 3.53 20.03 -1.01
N TRP A 145 4.61 19.98 -1.79
CA TRP A 145 4.52 19.69 -3.22
C TRP A 145 4.10 18.25 -3.50
N LEU A 146 4.57 17.30 -2.68
CA LEU A 146 4.09 15.92 -2.74
C LEU A 146 2.59 15.84 -2.38
N TYR A 147 2.17 16.58 -1.36
CA TYR A 147 0.75 16.68 -1.00
C TYR A 147 -0.09 17.24 -2.15
N GLU A 148 0.35 18.36 -2.76
CA GLU A 148 -0.30 18.98 -3.91
C GLU A 148 -0.37 18.04 -5.13
N TYR A 149 0.68 17.25 -5.36
CA TYR A 149 0.70 16.23 -6.41
C TYR A 149 -0.32 15.12 -6.14
N CYS A 150 -0.33 14.55 -4.92
CA CYS A 150 -1.27 13.51 -4.54
C CYS A 150 -2.73 13.99 -4.54
N GLU A 151 -2.99 15.24 -4.15
CA GLU A 151 -4.33 15.83 -4.23
C GLU A 151 -4.74 16.06 -5.68
N GLY A 152 -3.81 16.56 -6.51
CA GLY A 152 -4.05 16.84 -7.92
C GLY A 152 -4.49 15.62 -8.73
N SER A 153 -4.05 14.43 -8.34
CA SER A 153 -4.44 13.18 -9.01
C SER A 153 -5.93 12.85 -8.84
N LEU A 154 -6.64 13.48 -7.89
CA LEU A 154 -8.09 13.33 -7.73
C LEU A 154 -8.85 13.56 -9.05
N SER A 155 -8.42 14.54 -9.84
CA SER A 155 -9.04 14.84 -11.14
C SER A 155 -8.94 13.68 -12.14
N VAL A 156 -7.84 12.92 -12.10
CA VAL A 156 -7.63 11.72 -12.93
C VAL A 156 -8.52 10.59 -12.45
N GLU A 157 -8.55 10.34 -11.13
CA GLU A 157 -9.37 9.29 -10.52
C GLU A 157 -10.87 9.54 -10.75
N GLU A 158 -11.34 10.77 -10.56
CA GLU A 158 -12.73 11.13 -10.83
C GLU A 158 -13.11 10.96 -12.31
N ALA A 159 -12.23 11.33 -13.24
CA ALA A 159 -12.47 11.17 -14.67
C ALA A 159 -12.58 9.67 -15.03
N SER A 160 -11.70 8.85 -14.48
CA SER A 160 -11.71 7.39 -14.64
C SER A 160 -13.01 6.77 -14.14
N ILE A 161 -13.42 7.11 -12.91
CA ILE A 161 -14.64 6.57 -12.29
C ILE A 161 -15.88 7.03 -13.03
N LYS A 162 -15.99 8.32 -13.37
CA LYS A 162 -17.11 8.83 -14.18
C LYS A 162 -17.21 8.09 -15.52
N ARG A 163 -16.07 7.75 -16.13
CA ARG A 163 -16.03 6.96 -17.37
C ARG A 163 -16.56 5.53 -17.13
N LEU A 164 -16.09 4.85 -16.09
CA LEU A 164 -16.55 3.49 -15.72
C LEU A 164 -18.05 3.46 -15.42
N GLU A 165 -18.53 4.40 -14.61
CA GLU A 165 -19.94 4.55 -14.21
C GLU A 165 -20.83 4.89 -15.42
N LYS A 166 -20.37 5.75 -16.33
CA LYS A 166 -21.12 6.12 -17.54
C LYS A 166 -21.49 4.91 -18.40
N TYR A 167 -20.64 3.89 -18.41
CA TYR A 167 -20.81 2.69 -19.23
C TYR A 167 -21.24 1.47 -18.41
N ASP A 168 -21.58 1.65 -17.13
CA ASP A 168 -21.89 0.56 -16.20
C ASP A 168 -20.86 -0.57 -16.27
N TYR A 169 -19.57 -0.23 -16.49
CA TYR A 169 -18.56 -1.21 -16.87
C TYR A 169 -18.39 -2.29 -15.79
N LEU A 170 -18.42 -1.87 -14.52
CA LEU A 170 -18.29 -2.72 -13.35
C LEU A 170 -19.61 -3.37 -12.88
N ALA A 171 -20.69 -3.30 -13.67
CA ALA A 171 -21.99 -3.87 -13.32
C ALA A 171 -22.08 -5.38 -13.64
N GLY A 172 -22.93 -6.09 -12.88
CA GLY A 172 -23.35 -7.46 -13.17
C GLY A 172 -22.63 -8.57 -12.41
N ALA A 173 -21.52 -8.28 -11.71
CA ALA A 173 -20.82 -9.27 -10.88
C ALA A 173 -21.50 -9.42 -9.51
N THR A 174 -21.68 -10.66 -9.05
CA THR A 174 -22.16 -10.94 -7.69
C THR A 174 -21.01 -10.91 -6.67
N HIS A 175 -21.32 -10.69 -5.38
CA HIS A 175 -20.38 -10.86 -4.28
C HIS A 175 -19.60 -12.19 -4.38
N LYS A 176 -20.31 -13.29 -4.66
CA LYS A 176 -19.72 -14.62 -4.80
C LYS A 176 -18.73 -14.75 -5.97
N GLN A 177 -18.98 -14.06 -7.09
CA GLN A 177 -18.07 -14.04 -8.22
C GLN A 177 -16.81 -13.25 -7.91
N LEU A 178 -16.95 -12.07 -7.28
CA LEU A 178 -15.80 -11.24 -6.85
C LEU A 178 -14.94 -11.98 -5.83
N TYR A 179 -15.56 -12.60 -4.83
CA TYR A 179 -14.87 -13.47 -3.86
C TYR A 179 -14.08 -14.58 -4.54
N ARG A 180 -14.71 -15.33 -5.45
CA ARG A 180 -14.05 -16.42 -6.19
C ARG A 180 -12.93 -15.90 -7.09
N GLY A 181 -13.11 -14.74 -7.70
CA GLY A 181 -12.11 -14.07 -8.50
C GLY A 181 -10.88 -13.72 -7.68
N GLY A 182 -11.07 -13.11 -6.50
CA GLY A 182 -9.99 -12.83 -5.56
C GLY A 182 -9.29 -14.10 -5.09
N ALA A 183 -10.05 -15.13 -4.70
CA ALA A 183 -9.50 -16.41 -4.25
C ALA A 183 -8.65 -17.13 -5.31
N LYS A 184 -9.02 -16.98 -6.59
CA LYS A 184 -8.35 -17.68 -7.71
C LYS A 184 -7.19 -16.88 -8.28
N ASN A 185 -7.34 -15.56 -8.41
CA ASN A 185 -6.45 -14.73 -9.22
C ASN A 185 -5.59 -13.80 -8.35
N ALA A 186 -6.15 -13.18 -7.31
CA ALA A 186 -5.41 -12.23 -6.48
C ALA A 186 -4.46 -12.95 -5.53
N THR A 187 -3.29 -13.33 -6.02
CA THR A 187 -2.31 -14.07 -5.25
C THR A 187 -1.50 -13.11 -4.37
N LEU A 188 -1.35 -13.43 -3.09
CA LEU A 188 -0.44 -12.70 -2.21
C LEU A 188 1.02 -12.99 -2.55
N GLN A 189 1.88 -11.99 -2.39
CA GLN A 189 3.32 -12.14 -2.53
C GLN A 189 3.84 -13.25 -1.64
N LYS A 190 4.87 -13.95 -2.14
CA LYS A 190 5.45 -15.07 -1.40
C LYS A 190 5.94 -14.59 -0.04
N ASN A 191 5.60 -15.34 1.00
CA ASN A 191 5.96 -15.06 2.39
C ASN A 191 5.38 -13.77 3.01
N SER A 192 4.52 -13.00 2.33
CA SER A 192 3.93 -11.78 2.92
C SER A 192 3.14 -12.10 4.21
N VAL A 193 2.25 -13.09 4.16
CA VAL A 193 1.49 -13.54 5.35
C VAL A 193 2.41 -14.07 6.45
N TYR A 194 3.47 -14.80 6.08
CA TYR A 194 4.43 -15.30 7.06
C TYR A 194 5.19 -14.15 7.74
N ALA A 195 5.61 -13.15 6.96
CA ALA A 195 6.24 -11.94 7.47
C ALA A 195 5.31 -11.16 8.42
N LEU A 196 4.06 -10.97 8.02
CA LEU A 196 3.00 -10.39 8.86
C LEU A 196 2.83 -11.17 10.17
N SER A 197 2.82 -12.51 10.12
CA SER A 197 2.74 -13.34 11.33
C SER A 197 3.94 -13.18 12.25
N LYS A 198 5.15 -13.03 11.70
CA LYS A 198 6.35 -12.79 12.52
C LYS A 198 6.33 -11.42 13.19
N ILE A 199 5.85 -10.41 12.49
CA ILE A 199 5.65 -9.07 13.04
C ILE A 199 4.64 -9.12 14.20
N TRP A 200 3.54 -9.87 14.02
CA TRP A 200 2.55 -10.10 15.06
C TRP A 200 3.16 -10.77 16.30
N ASP A 201 3.90 -11.86 16.11
CA ASP A 201 4.52 -12.65 17.19
C ASP A 201 5.43 -11.81 18.07
N ILE A 202 6.29 -11.01 17.44
CA ILE A 202 7.23 -10.14 18.12
C ILE A 202 6.48 -9.16 19.00
N ASN A 203 5.43 -8.53 18.46
CA ASN A 203 4.65 -7.55 19.21
C ASN A 203 3.90 -8.19 20.39
N HIS A 204 3.36 -9.40 20.23
CA HIS A 204 2.70 -10.12 21.31
C HIS A 204 3.65 -10.53 22.45
N GLN A 205 4.84 -11.08 22.13
CA GLN A 205 5.78 -11.54 23.15
C GLN A 205 6.26 -10.41 24.07
N HIS A 206 6.45 -9.19 23.52
CA HIS A 206 6.88 -8.04 24.31
C HIS A 206 5.83 -7.53 25.28
N HIS A 207 4.54 -7.59 24.91
CA HIS A 207 3.46 -7.18 25.80
C HIS A 207 3.34 -8.08 27.03
N HIS A 208 3.57 -9.39 26.90
CA HIS A 208 3.50 -10.32 28.04
C HIS A 208 4.68 -10.16 29.02
N HIS A 209 5.90 -9.90 28.54
CA HIS A 209 7.06 -9.77 29.43
C HIS A 209 7.09 -8.48 30.28
N HIS A 210 6.41 -7.43 29.86
CA HIS A 210 6.35 -6.18 30.63
C HIS A 210 5.32 -6.19 31.75
N HIS A 211 4.26 -7.00 31.65
CA HIS A 211 3.22 -7.08 32.68
C HIS A 211 3.62 -7.91 33.90
N ASP A 212 4.55 -8.87 33.74
CA ASP A 212 4.83 -9.88 34.78
C ASP A 212 5.93 -9.46 35.78
N LYS A 213 6.73 -8.44 35.48
CA LYS A 213 7.93 -8.12 36.28
C LYS A 213 7.73 -7.12 37.43
N ASN A 214 6.61 -6.39 37.46
CA ASN A 214 6.43 -5.28 38.41
C ASN A 214 5.21 -5.39 39.32
N HIS A 215 4.46 -6.49 39.30
CA HIS A 215 3.38 -6.71 40.27
C HIS A 215 3.81 -7.72 41.34
N PRO A 216 4.16 -7.27 42.56
CA PRO A 216 4.23 -8.18 43.71
C PRO A 216 2.90 -8.93 43.84
N LYS A 217 2.97 -10.19 44.23
CA LYS A 217 1.85 -11.17 44.30
C LYS A 217 0.81 -10.82 45.37
N ASP A 218 0.29 -9.60 45.37
CA ASP A 218 -0.74 -9.20 46.30
C ASP A 218 -2.11 -9.61 45.76
N HIS A 219 -2.76 -10.43 46.57
CA HIS A 219 -4.06 -11.04 46.36
C HIS A 219 -5.19 -10.00 46.22
N CYS A 220 -5.32 -9.38 45.05
CA CYS A 220 -6.49 -8.58 44.71
C CYS A 220 -7.27 -9.25 43.57
N LYS A 221 -8.32 -9.97 43.98
CA LYS A 221 -9.40 -10.46 43.11
C LYS A 221 -10.23 -9.27 42.61
N SER A 222 -9.73 -8.59 41.57
CA SER A 222 -10.55 -7.67 40.79
C SER A 222 -10.65 -8.19 39.36
N PRO A 223 -11.85 -8.54 38.85
CA PRO A 223 -12.07 -8.82 37.44
C PRO A 223 -12.09 -7.48 36.69
N GLY A 224 -10.92 -6.82 36.67
CA GLY A 224 -10.76 -5.50 36.07
C GLY A 224 -10.31 -5.63 34.63
N ASN A 225 -11.25 -5.44 33.71
CA ASN A 225 -11.07 -5.03 32.31
C ASN A 225 -9.69 -5.34 31.72
N SER A 226 -9.59 -6.45 30.98
CA SER A 226 -8.47 -6.67 30.07
C SER A 226 -8.25 -5.40 29.25
N LYS A 227 -7.18 -4.65 29.57
CA LYS A 227 -6.77 -3.48 28.79
C LYS A 227 -6.73 -3.91 27.33
N GLY A 228 -7.43 -3.15 26.47
CA GLY A 228 -7.76 -3.58 25.12
C GLY A 228 -6.55 -4.10 24.38
N VAL A 229 -6.56 -5.39 24.04
CA VAL A 229 -5.59 -5.96 23.10
C VAL A 229 -5.85 -5.26 21.77
N VAL A 230 -4.80 -4.68 21.21
CA VAL A 230 -4.85 -3.97 19.95
C VAL A 230 -4.21 -4.85 18.89
N ASP A 231 -4.88 -5.00 17.74
CA ASP A 231 -4.37 -5.78 16.61
C ASP A 231 -3.10 -5.11 16.03
N PRO A 232 -1.90 -5.70 16.08
CA PRO A 232 -0.69 -5.06 15.55
C PRO A 232 -0.65 -4.91 14.03
N ILE A 233 -1.71 -5.23 13.28
CA ILE A 233 -1.73 -5.19 11.82
C ILE A 233 -3.02 -4.55 11.32
N ALA A 234 -2.90 -3.59 10.40
CA ALA A 234 -3.99 -3.06 9.61
C ALA A 234 -3.62 -3.02 8.12
N VAL A 235 -4.64 -3.13 7.27
CA VAL A 235 -4.54 -2.97 5.82
C VAL A 235 -5.35 -1.74 5.46
N LEU A 236 -4.74 -0.86 4.67
CA LEU A 236 -5.36 0.34 4.14
C LEU A 236 -5.24 0.30 2.62
N SER A 237 -6.35 -0.02 1.95
CA SER A 237 -6.35 -0.28 0.52
C SER A 237 -7.38 0.61 -0.18
N VAL A 238 -7.08 1.04 -1.40
CA VAL A 238 -8.01 1.78 -2.27
C VAL A 238 -8.75 0.85 -3.24
N ASN A 239 -8.73 -0.45 -2.97
CA ASN A 239 -9.30 -1.48 -3.82
C ASN A 239 -10.82 -1.48 -3.81
N TRP A 240 -11.41 -1.66 -5.00
CA TRP A 240 -12.83 -1.46 -5.30
C TRP A 240 -13.75 -2.62 -4.88
N SER A 241 -13.25 -3.71 -4.26
CA SER A 241 -14.10 -4.81 -3.78
C SER A 241 -13.58 -5.48 -2.52
N LYS A 242 -14.37 -5.38 -1.44
CA LYS A 242 -14.11 -6.09 -0.18
C LYS A 242 -14.20 -7.61 -0.34
N ASP A 243 -15.16 -8.11 -1.12
CA ASP A 243 -15.30 -9.55 -1.37
C ASP A 243 -14.07 -10.14 -2.05
N MET A 244 -13.52 -9.41 -3.02
CA MET A 244 -12.33 -9.85 -3.74
C MET A 244 -11.12 -9.94 -2.80
N LEU A 245 -10.89 -8.91 -1.98
CA LEU A 245 -9.85 -8.94 -0.94
C LEU A 245 -10.04 -10.11 0.01
N GLN A 246 -11.28 -10.31 0.49
CA GLN A 246 -11.64 -11.38 1.40
C GLN A 246 -11.37 -12.77 0.80
N GLY A 247 -11.73 -12.97 -0.47
CA GLY A 247 -11.48 -14.21 -1.20
C GLY A 247 -9.99 -14.51 -1.35
N SER A 248 -9.18 -13.50 -1.69
CA SER A 248 -7.72 -13.65 -1.78
C SER A 248 -7.09 -14.05 -0.44
N LEU A 249 -7.47 -13.35 0.63
CA LEU A 249 -6.98 -13.63 1.97
C LEU A 249 -7.35 -15.06 2.38
N ASP A 250 -8.62 -15.44 2.23
CA ASP A 250 -9.10 -16.78 2.58
C ASP A 250 -8.38 -17.89 1.81
N ALA A 251 -8.21 -17.73 0.50
CA ALA A 251 -7.49 -18.70 -0.32
C ALA A 251 -6.04 -18.87 0.14
N THR A 252 -5.37 -17.77 0.47
CA THR A 252 -4.00 -17.82 0.97
C THR A 252 -3.92 -18.48 2.34
N PHE A 253 -4.80 -18.11 3.27
CA PHE A 253 -4.83 -18.70 4.61
C PHE A 253 -5.16 -20.19 4.58
N ASN A 254 -6.12 -20.62 3.76
CA ASN A 254 -6.45 -22.03 3.58
C ASN A 254 -5.26 -22.83 3.04
N LYS A 255 -4.52 -22.28 2.07
CA LYS A 255 -3.29 -22.90 1.54
C LYS A 255 -2.19 -23.00 2.60
N LEU A 256 -2.04 -21.98 3.45
CA LEU A 256 -1.07 -22.01 4.52
C LEU A 256 -1.43 -23.07 5.58
N ARG A 257 -2.70 -23.12 6.02
CA ARG A 257 -3.16 -24.13 6.98
C ARG A 257 -2.89 -25.54 6.48
N SER A 258 -3.27 -25.86 5.24
CA SER A 258 -3.02 -27.19 4.67
C SER A 258 -1.53 -27.53 4.58
N THR A 259 -0.68 -26.53 4.31
CA THR A 259 0.78 -26.70 4.34
C THR A 259 1.28 -27.01 5.75
N PHE A 260 0.84 -26.27 6.77
CA PHE A 260 1.32 -26.44 8.16
C PHE A 260 0.75 -27.67 8.87
N GLU A 261 -0.47 -28.08 8.55
CA GLU A 261 -1.05 -29.34 9.03
C GLU A 261 -0.20 -30.55 8.58
N SER A 262 0.37 -30.47 7.37
CA SER A 262 1.25 -31.53 6.86
C SER A 262 2.64 -31.56 7.53
N THR A 263 3.11 -30.45 8.12
CA THR A 263 4.46 -30.35 8.71
C THR A 263 4.50 -30.53 10.24
N SER A 264 3.39 -30.89 10.89
CA SER A 264 3.28 -31.13 12.35
C SER A 264 3.69 -29.94 13.25
N SER A 265 3.81 -28.74 12.71
CA SER A 265 4.25 -27.55 13.45
C SER A 265 3.06 -26.74 13.95
N GLY A 266 2.31 -27.26 14.93
CA GLY A 266 1.08 -26.64 15.44
C GLY A 266 1.23 -25.22 16.02
N PHE A 267 2.47 -24.79 16.34
CA PHE A 267 2.75 -23.42 16.79
C PHE A 267 2.44 -22.36 15.72
N HIS A 268 2.69 -22.65 14.44
CA HIS A 268 2.49 -21.67 13.37
C HIS A 268 1.01 -21.43 13.05
N ILE A 269 0.14 -22.41 13.28
CA ILE A 269 -1.29 -22.31 12.95
C ILE A 269 -1.99 -21.22 13.78
N LYS A 270 -1.71 -21.15 15.09
CA LYS A 270 -2.33 -20.15 15.98
C LYS A 270 -2.02 -18.71 15.57
N HIS A 271 -0.79 -18.44 15.12
CA HIS A 271 -0.39 -17.09 14.70
C HIS A 271 -1.05 -16.71 13.38
N ILE A 272 -1.20 -17.68 12.46
CA ILE A 272 -1.89 -17.48 11.20
C ILE A 272 -3.36 -17.14 11.44
N GLU A 273 -4.04 -17.86 12.34
CA GLU A 273 -5.43 -17.56 12.72
C GLU A 273 -5.60 -16.16 13.32
N GLN A 274 -4.61 -15.69 14.09
CA GLN A 274 -4.61 -14.35 14.65
C GLN A 274 -4.42 -13.27 13.58
N VAL A 275 -3.43 -13.43 12.69
CA VAL A 275 -3.24 -12.50 11.56
C VAL A 275 -4.50 -12.47 10.68
N GLU A 276 -5.06 -13.63 10.36
CA GLU A 276 -6.30 -13.74 9.60
C GLU A 276 -7.45 -13.01 10.28
N LYS A 277 -7.66 -13.26 11.58
CA LYS A 277 -8.70 -12.57 12.34
C LYS A 277 -8.50 -11.06 12.25
N SER A 278 -7.29 -10.58 12.48
CA SER A 278 -7.01 -9.15 12.44
C SER A 278 -7.25 -8.58 11.06
N LEU A 279 -6.76 -9.24 10.00
CA LEU A 279 -6.99 -8.84 8.61
C LEU A 279 -8.48 -8.83 8.21
N LYS A 280 -9.30 -9.74 8.76
CA LYS A 280 -10.75 -9.79 8.52
C LYS A 280 -11.54 -8.75 9.31
N THR A 281 -11.06 -8.39 10.49
CA THR A 281 -11.72 -7.39 11.36
C THR A 281 -11.31 -5.95 11.06
N LEU A 282 -10.54 -5.74 10.00
CA LEU A 282 -10.02 -4.42 9.68
C LEU A 282 -11.13 -3.45 9.29
N PRO A 283 -11.00 -2.18 9.70
CA PRO A 283 -11.75 -1.12 9.05
C PRO A 283 -11.24 -1.01 7.60
N TYR A 284 -11.90 -1.71 6.68
CA TYR A 284 -11.78 -1.42 5.25
C TYR A 284 -12.45 -0.08 5.00
N SER A 285 -11.70 1.00 5.16
CA SER A 285 -11.98 2.22 4.42
C SER A 285 -11.47 1.90 3.01
N ASN A 286 -12.39 1.56 2.12
CA ASN A 286 -12.13 1.19 0.74
C ASN A 286 -13.28 1.74 -0.12
N PRO A 287 -13.01 2.23 -1.34
CA PRO A 287 -14.05 2.30 -2.35
C PRO A 287 -14.64 0.90 -2.50
N ASP A 288 -15.96 0.75 -2.53
CA ASP A 288 -16.59 -0.55 -2.71
C ASP A 288 -17.64 -0.46 -3.80
N LEU A 289 -17.80 -1.55 -4.55
CA LEU A 289 -18.86 -1.66 -5.52
C LEU A 289 -20.21 -1.61 -4.80
N SER A 290 -21.12 -0.80 -5.33
CA SER A 290 -22.50 -0.80 -4.86
C SER A 290 -23.26 -1.95 -5.49
N PHE A 291 -24.05 -2.67 -4.70
CA PHE A 291 -24.83 -3.82 -5.16
C PHE A 291 -26.32 -3.51 -5.14
N ASP A 292 -27.03 -4.01 -6.14
CA ASP A 292 -28.49 -3.98 -6.19
C ASP A 292 -29.04 -5.02 -5.20
N PRO A 293 -29.81 -4.61 -4.17
CA PRO A 293 -30.35 -5.54 -3.18
C PRO A 293 -31.27 -6.62 -3.77
N ALA A 294 -31.95 -6.34 -4.89
CA ALA A 294 -32.89 -7.28 -5.49
C ALA A 294 -32.18 -8.40 -6.25
N THR A 295 -31.12 -8.07 -6.98
CA THR A 295 -30.39 -9.02 -7.84
C THR A 295 -29.12 -9.56 -7.19
N GLY A 296 -28.58 -8.89 -6.16
CA GLY A 296 -27.30 -9.21 -5.54
C GLY A 296 -26.10 -8.97 -6.47
N LYS A 297 -26.28 -8.20 -7.55
CA LYS A 297 -25.25 -7.88 -8.56
C LYS A 297 -24.74 -6.46 -8.37
N SER A 298 -23.48 -6.23 -8.74
CA SER A 298 -22.87 -4.90 -8.76
C SER A 298 -23.63 -3.99 -9.74
N THR A 299 -23.79 -2.73 -9.35
CA THR A 299 -24.53 -1.70 -10.11
C THR A 299 -23.63 -0.89 -11.04
N GLY A 300 -22.32 -1.15 -11.02
CA GLY A 300 -21.32 -0.34 -11.74
C GLY A 300 -20.88 0.93 -11.01
N LYS A 301 -21.54 1.29 -9.90
CA LYS A 301 -21.18 2.45 -9.06
C LYS A 301 -20.16 2.08 -8.00
N ILE A 302 -19.26 3.02 -7.69
CA ILE A 302 -18.19 2.86 -6.70
C ILE A 302 -18.40 3.88 -5.58
N SER A 303 -18.26 3.47 -4.32
CA SER A 303 -18.29 4.43 -3.20
C SER A 303 -17.09 5.38 -3.24
N ARG A 304 -17.32 6.64 -2.88
CA ARG A 304 -16.39 7.75 -3.13
C ARG A 304 -15.51 8.15 -1.95
N GLU A 305 -15.10 7.18 -1.15
CA GLU A 305 -14.53 7.46 0.19
C GLU A 305 -13.01 7.61 0.23
N LEU A 306 -12.26 7.03 -0.73
CA LEU A 306 -10.80 7.10 -0.78
C LEU A 306 -10.28 7.04 -2.21
N PHE A 307 -9.70 8.14 -2.72
CA PHE A 307 -9.17 8.17 -4.10
C PHE A 307 -7.71 8.57 -4.19
N THR A 308 -7.22 9.35 -3.25
CA THR A 308 -5.90 9.97 -3.35
C THR A 308 -4.95 9.47 -2.27
N GLY A 309 -3.66 9.78 -2.44
CA GLY A 309 -2.69 9.64 -1.35
C GLY A 309 -3.03 10.50 -0.13
N VAL A 310 -3.77 11.60 -0.31
CA VAL A 310 -4.24 12.46 0.78
C VAL A 310 -5.34 11.78 1.58
N ASP A 311 -6.32 11.16 0.90
CA ASP A 311 -7.37 10.39 1.56
C ASP A 311 -6.79 9.23 2.37
N LYS A 312 -5.80 8.54 1.78
CA LYS A 312 -5.05 7.46 2.43
C LYS A 312 -4.34 7.96 3.68
N LEU A 313 -3.69 9.12 3.63
CA LEU A 313 -3.06 9.75 4.79
C LEU A 313 -4.05 10.09 5.89
N ASN A 314 -5.21 10.64 5.55
CA ASN A 314 -6.24 11.01 6.50
C ASN A 314 -6.82 9.79 7.21
N GLU A 315 -7.07 8.73 6.46
CA GLU A 315 -7.53 7.46 6.98
C GLU A 315 -6.47 6.79 7.86
N PHE A 316 -5.20 6.77 7.44
CA PHE A 316 -4.11 6.28 8.26
C PHE A 316 -4.01 7.03 9.60
N ARG A 317 -4.14 8.36 9.59
CA ARG A 317 -4.18 9.19 10.81
C ARG A 317 -5.40 8.86 11.69
N ARG A 318 -6.55 8.57 11.09
CA ARG A 318 -7.77 8.11 11.80
C ARG A 318 -7.51 6.78 12.50
N ILE A 319 -6.96 5.79 11.81
CA ILE A 319 -6.57 4.48 12.37
C ILE A 319 -5.61 4.70 13.54
N ARG A 320 -4.55 5.48 13.35
CA ARG A 320 -3.58 5.81 14.40
C ARG A 320 -4.26 6.39 15.65
N GLY A 321 -5.17 7.35 15.47
CA GLY A 321 -5.93 7.96 16.56
C GLY A 321 -6.83 6.96 17.31
N GLN A 322 -7.47 6.02 16.59
CA GLN A 322 -8.27 4.97 17.22
C GLN A 322 -7.43 4.03 18.08
N TYR A 323 -6.23 3.67 17.60
CA TYR A 323 -5.30 2.84 18.34
C TYR A 323 -4.78 3.53 19.60
N GLN A 324 -4.38 4.80 19.49
CA GLN A 324 -3.97 5.62 20.63
C GLN A 324 -5.09 5.72 21.68
N LYS A 325 -6.34 5.94 21.24
CA LYS A 325 -7.51 5.98 22.13
C LYS A 325 -7.77 4.65 22.82
N LYS A 326 -7.71 3.52 22.10
CA LYS A 326 -7.89 2.17 22.66
C LYS A 326 -6.86 1.84 23.74
N LEU A 327 -5.64 2.36 23.60
CA LEU A 327 -4.55 2.17 24.56
C LEU A 327 -4.55 3.20 25.70
N GLY A 328 -5.49 4.16 25.70
CA GLY A 328 -5.54 5.22 26.70
C GLY A 328 -4.38 6.21 26.60
N ILE A 329 -3.71 6.31 25.45
CA ILE A 329 -2.64 7.29 25.21
C ILE A 329 -3.32 8.63 24.94
N THR A 330 -3.23 9.56 25.90
CA THR A 330 -3.81 10.90 25.73
C THR A 330 -2.76 11.88 25.19
N ASN A 331 -3.20 12.95 24.53
CA ASN A 331 -2.27 13.99 24.04
C ASN A 331 -1.49 14.69 25.16
N ALA A 332 -1.95 14.61 26.42
CA ALA A 332 -1.29 15.21 27.57
C ALA A 332 -0.03 14.45 28.02
N ASP A 333 0.12 13.18 27.62
CA ASP A 333 1.25 12.33 28.01
C ASP A 333 2.47 12.50 27.08
N LYS A 334 2.40 13.42 26.11
CA LYS A 334 3.46 13.66 25.11
C LYS A 334 4.74 14.23 25.72
N ASP A 335 4.67 14.84 26.90
CA ASP A 335 5.81 15.62 27.39
C ASP A 335 6.80 14.83 28.27
N ASN A 336 6.49 13.66 28.85
CA ASN A 336 7.46 12.98 29.76
C ASN A 336 7.28 11.44 29.93
N ASN A 337 7.67 10.64 28.94
CA ASN A 337 7.82 9.16 29.01
C ASN A 337 6.59 8.26 28.75
N SER A 338 5.55 8.73 28.05
CA SER A 338 4.56 7.78 27.52
C SER A 338 5.25 6.77 26.58
N PRO A 339 4.91 5.47 26.63
CA PRO A 339 5.48 4.51 25.70
C PRO A 339 5.10 4.92 24.27
N ASP A 340 6.09 5.43 23.52
CA ASP A 340 5.94 5.80 22.12
C ASP A 340 5.38 4.62 21.33
N LEU A 341 4.08 4.69 21.01
CA LEU A 341 3.46 3.75 20.12
C LEU A 341 4.06 3.97 18.73
N LYS A 342 4.91 3.05 18.30
CA LYS A 342 5.62 3.12 17.03
C LYS A 342 4.75 2.51 15.95
N PHE A 343 4.43 3.28 14.92
CA PHE A 343 3.72 2.79 13.74
C PHE A 343 4.71 2.53 12.62
N ALA A 344 4.46 1.49 11.83
CA ALA A 344 5.06 1.30 10.52
C ALA A 344 3.99 1.45 9.43
N PHE A 345 4.38 1.96 8.27
CA PHE A 345 3.54 1.98 7.08
C PHE A 345 4.30 1.34 5.92
N ALA A 346 3.73 0.30 5.30
CA ALA A 346 4.27 -0.34 4.11
C ALA A 346 3.42 -0.02 2.88
N GLY A 347 4.05 0.42 1.80
CA GLY A 347 3.41 0.69 0.51
C GLY A 347 4.42 0.66 -0.63
N ASP A 348 3.95 0.64 -1.87
CA ASP A 348 4.78 0.48 -3.07
C ASP A 348 4.70 1.70 -4.02
N SER A 349 3.74 2.60 -3.81
CA SER A 349 3.38 3.63 -4.77
C SER A 349 3.56 5.06 -4.25
N THR A 350 3.44 6.04 -5.16
CA THR A 350 3.50 7.47 -4.80
C THR A 350 2.34 7.89 -3.89
N THR A 351 1.18 7.23 -3.97
CA THR A 351 0.02 7.54 -3.12
C THR A 351 0.25 7.12 -1.67
N ASP A 352 1.12 6.12 -1.44
CA ASP A 352 1.55 5.69 -0.11
C ASP A 352 2.58 6.61 0.53
N LEU A 353 3.29 7.40 -0.30
CA LEU A 353 4.48 8.11 0.13
C LEU A 353 4.18 9.12 1.24
N LEU A 354 3.00 9.73 1.23
CA LEU A 354 2.55 10.61 2.32
C LEU A 354 2.46 9.88 3.65
N CYS A 355 1.92 8.65 3.67
CA CYS A 355 1.85 7.82 4.88
C CYS A 355 3.25 7.36 5.32
N ILE A 356 4.08 6.92 4.36
CA ILE A 356 5.47 6.50 4.57
C ILE A 356 6.30 7.63 5.20
N LEU A 357 6.08 8.88 4.78
CA LEU A 357 6.85 10.05 5.21
C LEU A 357 6.34 10.74 6.48
N GLU A 358 5.28 10.22 7.12
CA GLU A 358 4.79 10.75 8.40
C GLU A 358 5.93 10.73 9.45
N PRO A 359 6.13 11.81 10.22
CA PRO A 359 7.29 11.94 11.12
C PRO A 359 7.43 10.82 12.16
N GLN A 360 6.32 10.28 12.65
CA GLN A 360 6.29 9.26 13.73
C GLN A 360 6.16 7.82 13.20
N VAL A 361 6.35 7.63 11.89
CA VAL A 361 6.13 6.35 11.21
C VAL A 361 7.46 5.78 10.73
N ILE A 362 7.63 4.47 10.88
CA ILE A 362 8.64 3.70 10.17
C ILE A 362 8.12 3.47 8.75
N GLY A 363 8.63 4.24 7.79
CA GLY A 363 8.21 4.13 6.40
C GLY A 363 8.92 2.97 5.71
N ILE A 364 8.16 2.06 5.09
CA ILE A 364 8.64 0.90 4.37
C ILE A 364 8.17 1.02 2.92
N LEU A 365 9.11 1.08 1.99
CA LEU A 365 8.85 0.97 0.56
C LEU A 365 8.95 -0.50 0.15
N VAL A 366 7.89 -1.06 -0.39
CA VAL A 366 7.88 -2.43 -0.94
C VAL A 366 8.12 -2.38 -2.44
N GLY A 367 9.02 -3.23 -2.95
CA GLY A 367 9.35 -3.30 -4.38
C GLY A 367 10.21 -2.14 -4.90
N ASN A 368 10.27 -1.92 -6.20
CA ASN A 368 11.25 -1.00 -6.83
C ASN A 368 10.56 0.11 -7.66
N SER A 369 9.71 0.91 -7.03
CA SER A 369 9.00 1.99 -7.74
C SER A 369 9.92 3.16 -8.08
N THR A 370 10.20 3.35 -9.37
CA THR A 370 11.02 4.46 -9.89
C THR A 370 10.43 5.82 -9.52
N SER A 371 9.10 5.96 -9.57
CA SER A 371 8.40 7.22 -9.24
C SER A 371 8.60 7.58 -7.77
N VAL A 372 8.43 6.62 -6.85
CA VAL A 372 8.66 6.85 -5.42
C VAL A 372 10.12 7.21 -5.14
N ARG A 373 11.07 6.51 -5.76
CA ARG A 373 12.51 6.80 -5.63
C ARG A 373 12.86 8.20 -6.10
N ALA A 374 12.31 8.63 -7.23
CA ALA A 374 12.50 10.00 -7.72
C ALA A 374 11.98 11.04 -6.72
N TRP A 375 10.83 10.81 -6.09
CA TRP A 375 10.30 11.68 -5.04
C TRP A 375 11.17 11.69 -3.78
N LEU A 376 11.65 10.54 -3.33
CA LEU A 376 12.55 10.45 -2.17
C LEU A 376 13.86 11.19 -2.41
N ASP A 377 14.45 11.06 -3.60
CA ASP A 377 15.67 11.78 -4.00
C ASP A 377 15.46 13.30 -4.02
N ARG A 378 14.38 13.76 -4.66
CA ARG A 378 13.97 15.17 -4.69
C ARG A 378 13.81 15.75 -3.27
N LEU A 379 13.20 14.98 -2.37
CA LEU A 379 12.98 15.35 -0.96
C LEU A 379 14.21 15.10 -0.07
N GLN A 380 15.32 14.60 -0.62
CA GLN A 380 16.53 14.23 0.10
C GLN A 380 16.27 13.28 1.28
N VAL A 381 15.30 12.38 1.12
CA VAL A 381 14.98 11.35 2.12
C VAL A 381 15.75 10.09 1.76
N PRO A 382 16.71 9.65 2.60
CA PRO A 382 17.50 8.46 2.31
C PRO A 382 16.63 7.21 2.23
N LEU A 383 16.89 6.42 1.20
CA LEU A 383 16.37 5.07 1.06
C LEU A 383 17.44 4.09 1.56
N VAL A 384 17.09 3.31 2.57
CA VAL A 384 18.01 2.42 3.29
C VAL A 384 17.52 0.98 3.16
N PRO A 385 18.39 -0.04 3.03
CA PRO A 385 17.95 -1.43 3.03
C PRO A 385 17.13 -1.77 4.27
N PHE A 386 16.03 -2.53 4.10
CA PHE A 386 15.20 -2.98 5.24
C PHE A 386 16.00 -3.80 6.27
N ALA A 387 17.06 -4.48 5.83
CA ALA A 387 18.00 -5.20 6.68
C ALA A 387 18.60 -4.36 7.80
N ASP A 388 18.72 -3.05 7.57
CA ASP A 388 19.35 -2.14 8.53
C ASP A 388 18.35 -1.54 9.53
N LEU A 389 17.09 -2.00 9.54
CA LEU A 389 16.08 -1.54 10.50
C LEU A 389 16.49 -1.79 11.96
N GLU A 390 17.15 -2.93 12.23
CA GLU A 390 17.61 -3.27 13.58
C GLU A 390 18.94 -2.61 13.95
N SER A 391 19.85 -2.45 12.98
CA SER A 391 21.21 -1.95 13.19
C SER A 391 21.28 -0.43 13.22
N ASN A 392 20.39 0.26 12.50
CA ASN A 392 20.33 1.70 12.53
C ASN A 392 19.78 2.14 13.89
N LYS A 393 20.64 2.75 14.71
CA LYS A 393 20.17 3.79 15.63
C LYS A 393 19.38 4.75 14.76
N LEU A 394 18.05 4.75 14.91
CA LEU A 394 17.11 5.53 14.09
C LEU A 394 17.80 6.77 13.55
N CYS A 395 17.98 6.84 12.22
CA CYS A 395 18.63 7.97 11.59
C CYS A 395 18.09 9.24 12.25
N LYS A 396 18.96 10.13 12.72
CA LYS A 396 18.54 11.39 13.34
C LYS A 396 17.56 12.15 12.42
N ASN A 397 17.70 11.93 11.11
CA ASN A 397 16.81 12.39 10.06
C ASN A 397 15.92 11.25 9.56
N LYS A 398 14.70 11.57 9.11
CA LYS A 398 13.77 10.61 8.50
C LYS A 398 14.44 9.85 7.35
N CYS A 399 14.26 8.53 7.33
CA CYS A 399 14.61 7.65 6.22
C CYS A 399 13.42 6.75 5.86
N VAL A 400 13.51 6.09 4.71
CA VAL A 400 12.58 5.06 4.25
C VAL A 400 13.34 3.75 4.08
N TYR A 401 12.74 2.65 4.55
CA TYR A 401 13.32 1.32 4.46
C TYR A 401 12.84 0.60 3.21
N GLN A 402 13.75 0.18 2.35
CA GLN A 402 13.47 -0.56 1.13
C GLN A 402 13.37 -2.06 1.41
N LEU A 403 12.18 -2.62 1.22
CA LEU A 403 11.91 -4.05 1.22
C LEU A 403 11.68 -4.52 -0.23
N ASP A 404 12.65 -5.20 -0.83
CA ASP A 404 12.50 -5.66 -2.22
C ASP A 404 11.42 -6.75 -2.37
N ASP A 405 11.32 -7.63 -1.36
CA ASP A 405 10.39 -8.76 -1.31
C ASP A 405 10.18 -9.18 0.16
N TRP A 406 8.93 -9.48 0.54
CA TRP A 406 8.54 -10.07 1.82
C TRP A 406 9.30 -11.34 2.20
N ALA A 407 9.83 -12.08 1.23
CA ALA A 407 10.67 -13.26 1.45
C ALA A 407 11.93 -12.97 2.28
N ASN A 408 12.36 -11.72 2.36
CA ASN A 408 13.52 -11.34 3.17
C ASN A 408 13.17 -11.01 4.62
N VAL A 409 11.90 -10.68 4.93
CA VAL A 409 11.50 -10.25 6.28
C VAL A 409 11.82 -11.27 7.39
N PRO A 410 11.53 -12.58 7.23
CA PRO A 410 11.80 -13.55 8.29
C PRO A 410 13.27 -13.67 8.71
N LYS A 411 14.20 -13.38 7.80
CA LYS A 411 15.65 -13.44 8.07
C LYS A 411 16.06 -12.38 9.09
N PHE A 412 15.34 -11.27 9.16
CA PHE A 412 15.66 -10.16 10.06
C PHE A 412 15.13 -10.40 11.48
N PHE A 413 13.99 -11.06 11.61
CA PHE A 413 13.36 -11.31 12.90
C PHE A 413 13.73 -12.64 13.54
N SER A 414 14.59 -13.43 12.88
CA SER A 414 15.12 -14.66 13.47
C SER A 414 16.07 -14.30 14.60
N PRO A 415 15.91 -14.83 15.82
CA PRO A 415 16.85 -14.58 16.90
C PRO A 415 18.26 -14.97 16.44
N LYS A 416 19.18 -14.00 16.45
CA LYS A 416 20.61 -14.29 16.27
C LYS A 416 21.03 -15.17 17.45
N HIS A 417 21.29 -16.44 17.17
CA HIS A 417 21.77 -17.41 18.16
C HIS A 417 23.19 -17.06 18.64
#